data_AF-A0A7Y4HVF4-F1
#
_entry.id   AF-A0A7Y4HVF4-F1
#
_cell.length_a   1.000
_cell.length_b   1.000
_cell.length_c   1.000
_cell.angle_alpha   90.00
_cell.angle_beta   90.00
_cell.angle_gamma   90.00
#
_symmetry.space_group_name_H-M   'P 1'
#
loop_
_entity.id
_entity.type
_entity.pdbx_description
1 polymer ?
#
loop_
_entity_poly.entity_id
_entity_poly.type
_entity_poly.pdbx_seq_one_letter_code
_entity_poly.pdbx_strand_id
1 'polypeptide(L)'
;MSRAHVPGRRPTWGRAGRAQRQWAAASLGAALLLSGCGAPALDPDAAASFQASVREIATAAAAGDQVAATQLAAELRQEVTVARGQGTVTAERATQIQSTIDELLLAIAAEVGQTGPVGPAPAPTTNTPVPPPTTPAETPTPPAGPSQDEDQDEDQDDGEGSEDTGPAGDRAQRDAEREREKQQREQEKLEKEQREQAEREQEQREDADDDA
;
A
#
# COMPACT_ATOMS: atom_id res chain seq x y z
N MET A 1 28.65 1.69 -62.09
CA MET A 1 29.90 1.69 -61.30
C MET A 1 29.83 2.83 -60.29
N SER A 2 30.43 2.64 -59.11
CA SER A 2 30.53 3.59 -57.98
C SER A 2 29.38 3.55 -56.95
N ARG A 3 29.51 2.62 -55.99
CA ARG A 3 28.91 2.74 -54.65
C ARG A 3 29.79 3.64 -53.79
N ALA A 4 29.24 4.74 -53.29
CA ALA A 4 29.91 5.64 -52.37
C ALA A 4 30.06 4.99 -50.98
N HIS A 5 31.29 4.97 -50.48
CA HIS A 5 31.69 4.47 -49.17
C HIS A 5 31.40 5.55 -48.11
N VAL A 6 30.53 5.26 -47.15
CA VAL A 6 30.22 6.14 -46.02
C VAL A 6 31.18 5.84 -44.87
N PRO A 7 32.03 6.79 -44.41
CA PRO A 7 32.92 6.57 -43.28
C PRO A 7 32.14 6.50 -41.96
N GLY A 8 32.36 5.42 -41.22
CA GLY A 8 31.75 5.16 -39.92
C GLY A 8 32.20 6.17 -38.86
N ARG A 9 31.24 6.86 -38.25
CA ARG A 9 31.46 7.67 -37.05
C ARG A 9 31.66 6.73 -35.86
N ARG A 10 32.82 6.83 -35.21
CA ARG A 10 33.11 6.09 -33.98
C ARG A 10 32.41 6.79 -32.80
N PRO A 11 31.62 6.07 -31.98
CA PRO A 11 31.06 6.64 -30.76
C PRO A 11 32.18 6.87 -29.75
N THR A 12 32.39 8.13 -29.38
CA THR A 12 33.24 8.50 -28.25
C THR A 12 32.45 8.26 -26.97
N TRP A 13 32.75 7.16 -26.28
CA TRP A 13 32.24 6.86 -24.94
C TRP A 13 32.92 7.83 -23.95
N GLY A 14 32.32 9.02 -23.84
CA GLY A 14 32.74 10.04 -22.88
C GLY A 14 32.53 9.54 -21.46
N ARG A 15 33.63 9.56 -20.71
CA ARG A 15 33.72 9.50 -19.23
C ARG A 15 32.53 10.14 -18.52
N ALA A 16 31.56 9.34 -18.11
CA ALA A 16 30.56 9.70 -17.10
C ALA A 16 30.44 8.53 -16.12
N GLY A 17 31.44 8.36 -15.24
CA GLY A 17 31.54 7.17 -14.40
C GLY A 17 32.18 7.42 -13.03
N ARG A 18 31.96 8.61 -12.44
CA ARG A 18 32.53 8.96 -11.12
C ARG A 18 31.62 9.77 -10.20
N ALA A 19 30.30 9.67 -10.34
CA ALA A 19 29.35 10.23 -9.35
C ALA A 19 28.52 9.15 -8.62
N GLN A 20 28.46 7.92 -9.13
CA GLN A 20 27.52 6.90 -8.65
C GLN A 20 28.12 5.86 -7.69
N ARG A 21 29.36 6.08 -7.22
CA ARG A 21 30.12 5.12 -6.40
C ARG A 21 30.17 5.44 -4.90
N GLN A 22 29.40 6.42 -4.42
CA GLN A 22 29.34 6.76 -2.99
C GLN A 22 28.10 6.25 -2.26
N TRP A 23 27.12 5.67 -2.95
CA TRP A 23 25.87 5.18 -2.34
C TRP A 23 25.88 3.69 -1.98
N ALA A 24 26.96 2.95 -2.28
CA ALA A 24 27.01 1.50 -2.07
C ALA A 24 27.59 1.06 -0.71
N ALA A 25 28.07 1.98 0.14
CA ALA A 25 28.71 1.63 1.42
C ALA A 25 27.80 1.80 2.65
N ALA A 26 26.57 2.33 2.48
CA ALA A 26 25.66 2.61 3.60
C ALA A 26 24.54 1.57 3.80
N SER A 27 24.57 0.43 3.10
CA SER A 27 23.45 -0.53 3.11
C SER A 27 23.66 -1.72 4.06
N LEU A 28 24.89 -2.03 4.48
CA LEU A 28 25.16 -3.20 5.34
C LEU A 28 24.92 -2.95 6.84
N GLY A 29 24.75 -1.69 7.27
CA GLY A 29 24.50 -1.36 8.69
C GLY A 29 23.02 -1.36 9.09
N ALA A 30 22.10 -1.22 8.13
CA ALA A 30 20.66 -1.08 8.42
C ALA A 30 19.94 -2.42 8.68
N ALA A 31 20.50 -3.54 8.22
CA ALA A 31 19.87 -4.86 8.36
C ALA A 31 19.85 -5.39 9.80
N LEU A 32 20.79 -4.97 10.66
CA LEU A 32 20.91 -5.44 12.05
C LEU A 32 20.09 -4.64 13.05
N LEU A 33 19.52 -3.49 12.65
CA LEU A 33 18.61 -2.69 13.49
C LEU A 33 17.13 -3.05 13.26
N LEU A 34 16.80 -3.82 12.22
CA LEU A 34 15.42 -4.26 11.95
C LEU A 34 15.02 -5.54 12.68
N SER A 35 15.96 -6.34 13.19
CA SER A 35 15.66 -7.55 13.96
C SER A 35 15.41 -7.31 15.45
N GLY A 36 15.32 -6.03 15.88
CA GLY A 36 15.28 -5.64 17.29
C GLY A 36 14.25 -4.58 17.67
N CYS A 37 13.30 -4.26 16.81
CA CYS A 37 12.16 -3.43 17.19
C CYS A 37 10.93 -4.34 17.27
N GLY A 38 10.48 -4.62 18.50
CA GLY A 38 9.38 -5.53 18.84
C GLY A 38 8.02 -5.04 18.34
N ALA A 39 7.88 -4.87 17.03
CA ALA A 39 6.59 -4.71 16.41
C ALA A 39 5.77 -5.97 16.70
N PRO A 40 4.50 -5.83 17.10
CA PRO A 40 3.62 -6.97 17.33
C PRO A 40 3.66 -7.90 16.11
N ALA A 41 3.74 -9.20 16.38
CA ALA A 41 3.81 -10.20 15.34
C ALA A 41 2.58 -10.07 14.43
N LEU A 42 2.83 -9.91 13.13
CA LEU A 42 1.79 -10.07 12.12
C LEU A 42 1.40 -11.55 12.10
N ASP A 43 0.13 -11.85 11.85
CA ASP A 43 -0.27 -13.20 11.52
C ASP A 43 0.57 -13.72 10.32
N PRO A 44 1.16 -14.93 10.40
CA PRO A 44 2.06 -15.43 9.37
C PRO A 44 1.39 -15.64 8.01
N ASP A 45 0.11 -16.02 8.00
CA ASP A 45 -0.64 -16.23 6.77
C ASP A 45 -0.96 -14.89 6.11
N ALA A 46 -1.39 -13.89 6.90
CA ALA A 46 -1.55 -12.52 6.42
C ALA A 46 -0.23 -11.94 5.86
N ALA A 47 0.89 -12.20 6.53
CA ALA A 47 2.21 -11.75 6.08
C ALA A 47 2.59 -12.39 4.73
N ALA A 48 2.35 -13.70 4.56
CA ALA A 48 2.61 -14.41 3.32
C ALA A 48 1.75 -13.86 2.17
N SER A 49 0.46 -13.59 2.44
CA SER A 49 -0.46 -12.98 1.47
C SER A 49 0.04 -11.61 1.02
N PHE A 50 0.37 -10.71 1.96
CA PHE A 50 0.86 -9.37 1.61
C PHE A 50 2.17 -9.41 0.81
N GLN A 51 3.07 -10.33 1.13
CA GLN A 51 4.31 -10.51 0.37
C GLN A 51 4.05 -10.99 -1.07
N ALA A 52 3.03 -11.83 -1.28
CA ALA A 52 2.60 -12.24 -2.61
C ALA A 52 2.06 -11.05 -3.40
N SER A 53 1.12 -10.28 -2.83
CA SER A 53 0.55 -9.09 -3.49
C SER A 53 1.62 -8.06 -3.86
N VAL A 54 2.58 -7.79 -2.99
CA VAL A 54 3.71 -6.89 -3.29
C VAL A 54 4.56 -7.40 -4.47
N ARG A 55 4.77 -8.71 -4.58
CA ARG A 55 5.51 -9.30 -5.71
C ARG A 55 4.74 -9.17 -7.02
N GLU A 56 3.43 -9.32 -7.00
CA GLU A 56 2.58 -9.14 -8.17
C GLU A 56 2.57 -7.67 -8.64
N ILE A 57 2.42 -6.72 -7.71
CA ILE A 57 2.53 -5.28 -8.02
C ILE A 57 3.88 -4.96 -8.67
N ALA A 58 4.98 -5.46 -8.09
CA ALA A 58 6.32 -5.25 -8.64
C ALA A 58 6.48 -5.87 -10.04
N THR A 59 5.87 -7.04 -10.28
CA THR A 59 5.89 -7.72 -11.58
C THR A 59 5.12 -6.91 -12.63
N ALA A 60 3.93 -6.41 -12.30
CA ALA A 60 3.14 -5.54 -13.18
C ALA A 60 3.87 -4.23 -13.48
N ALA A 61 4.43 -3.56 -12.46
CA ALA A 61 5.21 -2.34 -12.63
C ALA A 61 6.45 -2.55 -13.52
N ALA A 62 7.19 -3.65 -13.33
CA ALA A 62 8.36 -3.99 -14.14
C ALA A 62 8.00 -4.32 -15.60
N ALA A 63 6.78 -4.83 -15.85
CA ALA A 63 6.26 -5.02 -17.20
C ALA A 63 5.80 -3.70 -17.86
N GLY A 64 5.83 -2.58 -17.14
CA GLY A 64 5.29 -1.30 -17.59
C GLY A 64 3.76 -1.23 -17.55
N ASP A 65 3.09 -2.22 -16.95
CA ASP A 65 1.64 -2.23 -16.77
C ASP A 65 1.25 -1.45 -15.50
N GLN A 66 1.29 -0.13 -15.62
CA GLN A 66 0.98 0.78 -14.52
C GLN A 66 -0.49 0.70 -14.08
N VAL A 67 -1.41 0.39 -14.99
CA VAL A 67 -2.84 0.23 -14.67
C VAL A 67 -3.03 -0.98 -13.78
N ALA A 68 -2.43 -2.13 -14.14
CA ALA A 68 -2.49 -3.33 -13.32
C ALA A 68 -1.79 -3.13 -11.97
N ALA A 69 -0.60 -2.52 -11.96
CA ALA A 69 0.13 -2.25 -10.71
C ALA A 69 -0.68 -1.35 -9.75
N THR A 70 -1.35 -0.33 -10.26
CA THR A 70 -2.20 0.57 -9.47
C THR A 70 -3.43 -0.16 -8.92
N GLN A 71 -4.09 -1.01 -9.72
CA GLN A 71 -5.23 -1.81 -9.25
C GLN A 71 -4.82 -2.78 -8.14
N LEU A 72 -3.72 -3.53 -8.33
CA LEU A 72 -3.20 -4.47 -7.34
C LEU A 72 -2.79 -3.76 -6.03
N ALA A 73 -2.21 -2.57 -6.12
CA ALA A 73 -1.88 -1.76 -4.93
C ALA A 73 -3.13 -1.28 -4.18
N ALA A 74 -4.20 -0.91 -4.90
CA ALA A 74 -5.49 -0.55 -4.30
C ALA A 74 -6.16 -1.76 -3.62
N GLU A 75 -6.07 -2.94 -4.22
CA GLU A 75 -6.55 -4.19 -3.65
C GLU A 75 -5.81 -4.54 -2.35
N LEU A 76 -4.46 -4.48 -2.37
CA LEU A 76 -3.64 -4.67 -1.16
C LEU A 76 -4.03 -3.70 -0.03
N ARG A 77 -4.35 -2.44 -0.35
CA ARG A 77 -4.85 -1.47 0.64
C ARG A 77 -6.18 -1.92 1.28
N GLN A 78 -7.07 -2.49 0.49
CA GLN A 78 -8.34 -3.04 0.97
C GLN A 78 -8.10 -4.28 1.84
N GLU A 79 -7.22 -5.19 1.44
CA GLU A 79 -6.83 -6.37 2.23
C GLU A 79 -6.29 -5.98 3.60
N VAL A 80 -5.40 -5.00 3.68
CA VAL A 80 -4.86 -4.49 4.96
C VAL A 80 -5.97 -3.91 5.84
N THR A 81 -6.96 -3.25 5.23
CA THR A 81 -8.12 -2.70 5.96
C THR A 81 -8.99 -3.82 6.54
N VAL A 82 -9.23 -4.88 5.77
CA VAL A 82 -9.97 -6.07 6.21
C VAL A 82 -9.20 -6.81 7.32
N ALA A 83 -7.90 -7.04 7.13
CA ALA A 83 -7.04 -7.69 8.12
C ALA A 83 -7.01 -6.94 9.46
N ARG A 84 -6.98 -5.60 9.40
CA ARG A 84 -7.15 -4.77 10.61
C ARG A 84 -8.51 -4.98 11.28
N GLY A 85 -9.59 -5.04 10.49
CA GLY A 85 -10.95 -5.29 11.02
C GLY A 85 -11.11 -6.67 11.65
N GLN A 86 -10.34 -7.66 11.18
CA GLN A 86 -10.30 -9.02 11.72
C GLN A 86 -9.33 -9.17 12.91
N GLY A 87 -8.52 -8.15 13.22
CA GLY A 87 -7.50 -8.21 14.26
C GLY A 87 -6.24 -9.02 13.89
N THR A 88 -6.11 -9.48 12.63
CA THR A 88 -4.89 -10.17 12.14
C THR A 88 -3.71 -9.21 11.94
N VAL A 89 -4.00 -7.91 11.86
CA VAL A 89 -3.02 -6.81 11.84
C VAL A 89 -3.42 -5.76 12.86
N THR A 90 -2.49 -5.31 13.69
CA THR A 90 -2.76 -4.23 14.66
C THR A 90 -3.03 -2.91 13.95
N ALA A 91 -3.84 -2.03 14.57
CA ALA A 91 -4.19 -0.74 13.97
C ALA A 91 -2.98 0.13 13.61
N GLU A 92 -1.98 0.19 14.49
CA GLU A 92 -0.74 0.94 14.26
C GLU A 92 0.05 0.38 13.06
N ARG A 93 0.18 -0.95 12.97
CA ARG A 93 0.87 -1.60 11.87
C ARG A 93 0.13 -1.43 10.54
N ALA A 94 -1.20 -1.52 10.55
CA ALA A 94 -2.02 -1.27 9.37
C ALA A 94 -1.83 0.16 8.85
N THR A 95 -1.80 1.17 9.73
CA THR A 95 -1.53 2.58 9.34
C THR A 95 -0.15 2.71 8.69
N GLN A 96 0.87 2.08 9.25
CA GLN A 96 2.21 2.10 8.67
C GLN A 96 2.24 1.46 7.27
N ILE A 97 1.62 0.29 7.11
CA ILE A 97 1.53 -0.39 5.81
C ILE A 97 0.76 0.47 4.80
N GLN A 98 -0.37 1.06 5.20
CA GLN A 98 -1.18 1.94 4.34
C GLN A 98 -0.38 3.16 3.86
N SER A 99 0.40 3.80 4.73
CA SER A 99 1.28 4.92 4.35
C SER A 99 2.29 4.50 3.30
N THR A 100 2.91 3.32 3.44
CA THR A 100 3.85 2.79 2.44
C THR A 100 3.17 2.48 1.12
N ILE A 101 1.94 1.97 1.13
CA ILE A 101 1.15 1.73 -0.09
C ILE A 101 0.81 3.05 -0.78
N ASP A 102 0.43 4.09 -0.03
CA ASP A 102 0.14 5.42 -0.59
C ASP A 102 1.39 6.05 -1.23
N GLU A 103 2.56 5.91 -0.61
CA GLU A 103 3.85 6.31 -1.22
C GLU A 103 4.16 5.53 -2.50
N LEU A 104 3.91 4.22 -2.53
CA LEU A 104 4.08 3.39 -3.72
C LEU A 104 3.16 3.85 -4.87
N LEU A 105 1.89 4.13 -4.57
CA LEU A 105 0.92 4.64 -5.55
C LEU A 105 1.37 5.99 -6.14
N LEU A 106 1.86 6.90 -5.29
CA LEU A 106 2.45 8.17 -5.74
C LEU A 106 3.67 7.95 -6.64
N ALA A 107 4.54 6.99 -6.32
CA ALA A 107 5.70 6.67 -7.13
C ALA A 107 5.31 6.09 -8.51
N ILE A 108 4.33 5.17 -8.56
CA ILE A 108 3.80 4.62 -9.82
C ILE A 108 3.20 5.74 -10.68
N ALA A 109 2.42 6.64 -10.08
CA ALA A 109 1.82 7.78 -10.79
C ALA A 109 2.87 8.76 -11.34
N ALA A 110 3.98 8.97 -10.62
CA ALA A 110 5.05 9.86 -11.05
C ALA A 110 5.84 9.33 -12.27
N GLU A 111 5.92 8.01 -12.45
CA GLU A 111 6.55 7.37 -13.62
C GLU A 111 5.74 7.58 -14.90
N VAL A 112 4.41 7.73 -14.82
CA VAL A 112 3.53 8.01 -15.98
C VAL A 112 3.97 9.29 -16.73
N GLY A 113 4.42 10.30 -15.97
CA GLY A 113 4.81 11.60 -16.51
C GLY A 113 6.23 11.68 -17.07
N GLN A 114 7.06 10.64 -16.85
CA GLN A 114 8.49 10.64 -17.20
C GLN A 114 8.82 9.78 -18.42
N THR A 115 7.95 9.76 -19.44
CA THR A 115 8.20 9.10 -20.74
C THR A 115 9.30 9.76 -21.60
N GLY A 116 10.26 10.45 -20.97
CA GLY A 116 11.53 10.75 -21.59
C GLY A 116 12.30 9.46 -21.92
N PRO A 117 13.30 9.52 -22.82
CA PRO A 117 14.09 8.35 -23.18
C PRO A 117 14.73 7.77 -21.92
N VAL A 118 14.19 6.63 -21.49
CA VAL A 118 14.69 5.86 -20.36
C VAL A 118 16.15 5.55 -20.66
N GLY A 119 17.05 6.14 -19.88
CA GLY A 119 18.47 5.80 -19.93
C GLY A 119 18.63 4.28 -19.77
N PRO A 120 19.71 3.68 -20.30
CA PRO A 120 19.88 2.23 -20.30
C PRO A 120 19.58 1.66 -18.92
N ALA A 121 18.62 0.73 -18.87
CA ALA A 121 18.20 0.07 -17.64
C ALA A 121 19.43 -0.39 -16.85
N PRO A 122 19.48 -0.13 -15.53
CA PRO A 122 20.62 -0.55 -14.72
C PRO A 122 20.83 -2.05 -14.92
N ALA A 123 22.07 -2.43 -15.24
CA ALA A 123 22.43 -3.82 -15.44
C ALA A 123 22.02 -4.63 -14.20
N PRO A 124 21.45 -5.83 -14.37
CA PRO A 124 21.00 -6.64 -13.25
C PRO A 124 22.14 -6.79 -12.26
N THR A 125 21.96 -6.25 -11.06
CA THR A 125 22.88 -6.49 -9.95
C THR A 125 22.88 -7.99 -9.72
N THR A 126 23.99 -8.64 -10.05
CA THR A 126 24.23 -10.04 -9.76
C THR A 126 24.01 -10.23 -8.27
N ASN A 127 22.93 -10.92 -7.90
CA ASN A 127 22.66 -11.27 -6.52
C ASN A 127 23.85 -12.06 -6.01
N THR A 128 24.65 -11.45 -5.14
CA THR A 128 25.64 -12.17 -4.35
C THR A 128 24.88 -13.28 -3.62
N PRO A 129 25.30 -14.55 -3.74
CA PRO A 129 24.61 -15.65 -3.10
C PRO A 129 24.47 -15.36 -1.60
N VAL A 130 23.23 -15.37 -1.13
CA VAL A 130 22.92 -15.30 0.30
C VAL A 130 23.63 -16.48 0.96
N PRO A 131 24.42 -16.25 2.03
CA PRO A 131 25.07 -17.34 2.74
C PRO A 131 24.03 -18.35 3.23
N PRO A 132 24.39 -19.65 3.30
CA PRO A 132 23.47 -20.67 3.77
C PRO A 132 22.92 -20.31 5.16
N PRO A 133 21.64 -20.62 5.45
CA PRO A 133 21.06 -20.34 6.75
C PRO A 133 21.90 -21.01 7.83
N THR A 134 22.44 -20.23 8.76
CA THR A 134 23.04 -20.75 9.98
C THR A 134 21.95 -21.41 10.79
N THR A 135 22.04 -22.73 10.95
CA THR A 135 21.18 -23.53 11.83
C THR A 135 21.14 -22.86 13.22
N PRO A 136 19.97 -22.49 13.74
CA PRO A 136 19.85 -21.96 15.09
C PRO A 136 20.42 -22.98 16.08
N ALA A 137 21.29 -22.52 16.98
CA ALA A 137 21.74 -23.32 18.11
C ALA A 137 20.50 -23.71 18.94
N GLU A 138 20.40 -25.00 19.30
CA GLU A 138 19.29 -25.53 20.09
C GLU A 138 19.15 -24.75 21.39
N THR A 139 18.01 -24.08 21.56
CA THR A 139 17.63 -23.45 22.82
C THR A 139 17.47 -24.55 23.87
N PRO A 140 18.15 -24.46 25.03
CA PRO A 140 18.02 -25.47 26.08
C PRO A 140 16.57 -25.54 26.56
N THR A 141 16.03 -26.76 26.57
CA THR A 141 14.69 -27.09 27.07
C THR A 141 14.59 -26.67 28.55
N PRO A 142 13.63 -25.80 28.93
CA PRO A 142 13.38 -25.51 30.33
C PRO A 142 12.86 -26.76 31.06
N PRO A 143 13.21 -26.96 32.34
CA PRO A 143 12.75 -28.11 33.13
C PRO A 143 11.23 -28.08 33.30
N ALA A 144 10.61 -29.26 33.16
CA ALA A 144 9.18 -29.48 33.36
C ALA A 144 8.74 -29.08 34.78
N GLY A 145 7.85 -28.09 34.87
CA GLY A 145 7.14 -27.77 36.10
C GLY A 145 6.02 -28.79 36.38
N PRO A 146 5.64 -28.97 37.66
CA PRO A 146 4.67 -29.99 38.07
C PRO A 146 3.26 -29.68 37.58
N SER A 147 2.59 -30.73 37.09
CA SER A 147 1.16 -30.76 36.79
C SER A 147 0.34 -30.44 38.04
N GLN A 148 -0.59 -29.49 37.92
CA GLN A 148 -1.71 -29.34 38.84
C GLN A 148 -2.96 -29.89 38.15
N ASP A 149 -3.32 -31.11 38.57
CA ASP A 149 -4.69 -31.61 38.56
C ASP A 149 -5.49 -30.79 39.58
N GLU A 150 -6.50 -30.05 39.14
CA GLU A 150 -7.65 -29.70 39.98
C GLU A 150 -8.92 -29.82 39.14
N ASP A 151 -9.61 -30.93 39.40
CA ASP A 151 -11.06 -31.08 39.27
C ASP A 151 -11.77 -29.91 39.97
N GLN A 152 -12.79 -29.33 39.32
CA GLN A 152 -13.95 -28.87 40.07
C GLN A 152 -15.21 -28.84 39.20
N ASP A 153 -16.16 -29.61 39.70
CA ASP A 153 -17.53 -29.84 39.27
C ASP A 153 -18.41 -28.59 39.25
N GLU A 154 -19.43 -28.69 38.38
CA GLU A 154 -20.83 -28.30 38.55
C GLU A 154 -21.16 -26.97 39.26
N ASP A 155 -21.82 -26.05 38.53
CA ASP A 155 -23.16 -25.65 38.95
C ASP A 155 -23.96 -24.97 37.83
N GLN A 156 -25.26 -25.20 37.96
CA GLN A 156 -26.36 -25.00 37.05
C GLN A 156 -26.99 -23.62 37.29
N ASP A 157 -27.19 -22.80 36.24
CA ASP A 157 -28.09 -21.65 36.31
C ASP A 157 -28.83 -21.44 34.98
N ASP A 158 -30.07 -21.91 34.97
CA ASP A 158 -31.09 -21.66 33.95
C ASP A 158 -31.57 -20.20 34.06
N GLY A 159 -30.86 -19.29 33.40
CA GLY A 159 -31.24 -17.89 33.23
C GLY A 159 -31.96 -17.66 31.90
N GLU A 160 -33.24 -18.03 31.84
CA GLU A 160 -34.15 -17.75 30.71
C GLU A 160 -34.47 -16.24 30.65
N GLY A 161 -33.60 -15.47 30.01
CA GLY A 161 -33.76 -14.04 29.71
C GLY A 161 -33.62 -13.79 28.21
N SER A 162 -34.72 -13.91 27.48
CA SER A 162 -34.79 -13.60 26.05
C SER A 162 -34.75 -12.07 25.84
N GLU A 163 -33.58 -11.47 25.99
CA GLU A 163 -33.34 -10.10 25.53
C GLU A 163 -33.02 -10.13 24.04
N ASP A 164 -33.96 -9.57 23.26
CA ASP A 164 -33.86 -9.17 21.86
C ASP A 164 -32.64 -8.26 21.63
N THR A 165 -31.47 -8.89 21.62
CA THR A 165 -30.20 -8.30 21.22
C THR A 165 -30.11 -8.40 19.71
N GLY A 166 -30.93 -7.58 19.04
CA GLY A 166 -30.76 -7.31 17.62
C GLY A 166 -29.29 -6.94 17.34
N PRO A 167 -28.72 -7.38 16.20
CA PRO A 167 -27.29 -7.30 15.92
C PRO A 167 -26.78 -5.87 16.11
N ALA A 168 -25.93 -5.67 17.12
CA ALA A 168 -25.38 -4.35 17.46
C ALA A 168 -24.60 -3.71 16.28
N GLY A 169 -24.20 -4.50 15.28
CA GLY A 169 -23.59 -4.00 14.05
C GLY A 169 -24.52 -3.15 13.17
N ASP A 170 -25.83 -3.40 13.19
CA ASP A 170 -26.79 -2.75 12.28
C ASP A 170 -27.09 -1.29 12.64
N ARG A 171 -26.88 -0.88 13.89
CA ARG A 171 -27.10 0.53 14.30
C ARG A 171 -25.95 1.43 13.87
N ALA A 172 -24.72 1.01 14.13
CA ALA A 172 -23.52 1.77 13.73
C ALA A 172 -23.46 1.96 12.21
N GLN A 173 -23.86 0.94 11.44
CA GLN A 173 -23.91 1.04 9.98
C GLN A 173 -24.98 2.03 9.49
N ARG A 174 -26.16 2.05 10.13
CA ARG A 174 -27.26 2.97 9.78
C ARG A 174 -26.95 4.43 10.10
N ASP A 175 -26.23 4.68 11.19
CA ASP A 175 -25.80 6.02 11.58
C ASP A 175 -24.71 6.55 10.62
N ALA A 176 -23.75 5.70 10.26
CA ALA A 176 -22.75 6.02 9.24
C ALA A 176 -23.38 6.30 7.86
N GLU A 177 -24.44 5.56 7.48
CA GLU A 177 -25.17 5.80 6.23
C GLU A 177 -25.93 7.13 6.26
N ARG A 178 -26.62 7.47 7.35
CA ARG A 178 -27.29 8.77 7.51
C ARG A 178 -26.32 9.94 7.43
N GLU A 179 -25.12 9.80 7.99
CA GLU A 179 -24.11 10.85 7.93
C GLU A 179 -23.57 11.05 6.51
N ARG A 180 -23.37 9.97 5.75
CA ARG A 180 -23.02 10.03 4.33
C ARG A 180 -24.11 10.67 3.49
N GLU A 181 -25.38 10.30 3.71
CA GLU A 181 -26.52 10.90 2.99
C GLU A 181 -26.59 12.41 3.26
N LYS A 182 -26.36 12.84 4.51
CA LYS A 182 -26.35 14.26 4.87
C LYS A 182 -25.23 15.02 4.16
N GLN A 183 -24.01 14.48 4.13
CA GLN A 183 -22.88 15.08 3.41
C GLN A 183 -23.15 15.14 1.90
N GLN A 184 -23.78 14.12 1.32
CA GLN A 184 -24.13 14.10 -0.09
C GLN A 184 -25.15 15.19 -0.45
N ARG A 185 -26.19 15.37 0.38
CA ARG A 185 -27.18 16.46 0.19
C ARG A 185 -26.56 17.84 0.33
N GLU A 186 -25.59 18.03 1.23
CA GLU A 186 -24.85 19.28 1.34
C GLU A 186 -23.99 19.55 0.11
N GLN A 187 -23.29 18.54 -0.43
CA GLN A 187 -22.53 18.69 -1.67
C GLN A 187 -23.45 19.01 -2.87
N GLU A 188 -24.55 18.29 -3.03
CA GLU A 188 -25.54 18.55 -4.09
C GLU A 188 -26.13 19.97 -3.97
N LYS A 189 -26.38 20.43 -2.74
CA LYS A 189 -26.85 21.80 -2.50
C LYS A 189 -25.81 22.84 -2.93
N LEU A 190 -24.54 22.64 -2.58
CA LEU A 190 -23.45 23.54 -2.98
C LEU A 190 -23.23 23.54 -4.49
N GLU A 191 -23.33 22.39 -5.15
CA GLU A 191 -23.23 22.28 -6.61
C GLU A 191 -24.40 23.00 -7.30
N LYS A 192 -25.62 22.85 -6.77
CA LYS A 192 -26.80 23.55 -7.27
C LYS A 192 -26.68 25.07 -7.12
N GLU A 193 -26.20 25.55 -5.97
CA GLU A 193 -25.95 26.99 -5.73
C GLU A 193 -24.88 27.53 -6.70
N GLN A 194 -23.79 26.79 -6.92
CA GLN A 194 -22.77 27.17 -7.92
C GLN A 194 -23.35 27.21 -9.34
N ARG A 195 -24.19 26.24 -9.71
CA ARG A 195 -24.84 26.22 -11.02
C ARG A 195 -25.77 27.40 -11.21
N GLU A 196 -26.59 27.74 -10.21
CA GLU A 196 -27.47 28.92 -10.27
C GLU A 196 -26.66 30.22 -10.35
N GLN A 197 -25.53 30.29 -9.64
CA GLN A 197 -24.64 31.46 -9.72
C GLN A 197 -24.00 31.60 -11.12
N ALA A 198 -23.57 30.49 -11.73
CA ALA A 198 -23.02 30.48 -13.08
C ALA A 198 -24.07 30.87 -14.13
N GLU A 199 -25.31 30.40 -13.97
CA GLU A 199 -26.44 30.78 -14.83
C GLU A 199 -26.75 32.28 -14.72
N ARG A 200 -26.78 32.84 -13.51
CA ARG A 200 -26.94 34.29 -13.31
C ARG A 200 -25.78 35.12 -13.87
N GLU A 201 -24.56 34.60 -13.85
CA GLU A 201 -23.43 35.29 -14.49
C GLU A 201 -23.55 35.25 -16.02
N GLN A 202 -24.04 34.14 -16.57
CA GLN A 202 -24.31 34.01 -18.00
C GLN A 202 -25.41 34.99 -18.46
N GLU A 203 -26.54 35.06 -17.75
CA GLU A 203 -27.61 36.04 -18.03
C GLU A 203 -27.08 37.49 -17.99
N GLN A 204 -26.28 37.83 -16.98
CA GLN A 204 -25.66 39.17 -16.87
C GLN A 204 -24.71 39.49 -18.03
N ARG A 205 -24.05 38.47 -18.61
CA ARG A 205 -23.19 38.67 -19.78
C ARG A 205 -24.01 38.89 -21.04
N GLU A 206 -25.09 38.13 -21.21
CA GLU A 206 -26.00 38.29 -22.36
C GLU A 206 -26.65 39.68 -22.36
N ASP A 207 -27.12 40.17 -21.21
CA ASP A 207 -27.67 41.53 -21.08
C ASP A 207 -26.64 42.63 -21.39
N ALA A 208 -25.36 42.41 -21.06
CA ALA A 208 -24.30 43.39 -21.30
C ALA A 208 -23.89 43.53 -22.78
N ASP A 209 -24.12 42.48 -23.58
CA ASP A 209 -23.82 42.48 -25.01
C ASP A 209 -24.92 43.19 -25.84
N ASP A 210 -26.15 43.30 -25.34
CA ASP A 210 -27.27 43.99 -26.03
C ASP A 210 -27.20 45.53 -25.91
N ASP A 211 -26.47 46.07 -24.93
CA ASP A 211 -26.28 47.51 -24.72
C ASP A 211 -25.04 48.12 -25.43
N ALA A 212 -24.20 47.28 -26.07
CA ALA A 212 -22.93 47.67 -26.71
C ALA A 212 -23.04 47.92 -28.23
#